data_AF-A0A810P1H3-F1
#
_entry.id   AF-A0A810P1H3-F1
#
_cell.length_a   1.000
_cell.length_b   1.000
_cell.length_c   1.000
_cell.angle_alpha   90.00
_cell.angle_beta   90.00
_cell.angle_gamma   90.00
#
_symmetry.space_group_name_H-M   'P 1'
#
loop_
_entity.id
_entity.type
_entity.pdbx_description
1 polymer ?
#
loop_
_entity_poly.entity_id
_entity_poly.type
_entity_poly.pdbx_seq_one_letter_code
_entity_poly.pdbx_strand_id
1 'polypeptide(L)'
;MAGGHRRLSHSYDSKAHRASHVTRLNVPLMARTFHDEDAAFERWRDSHPDGFVVNHDPIPKASYVVLHRADCVRLRSSRGSNWTRTYGKTCAERLEDIEAWADATVATRDIHLCGFCQPPGLAD
;
A
#
# COMPACT_ATOMS: atom_id res chain seq x y z
N MET A 1 -61.62 1.44 -45.43
CA MET A 1 -60.89 1.67 -44.16
C MET A 1 -59.84 0.57 -44.03
N ALA A 2 -58.68 0.75 -44.66
CA ALA A 2 -57.59 -0.23 -44.70
C ALA A 2 -56.26 0.51 -44.81
N GLY A 3 -55.21 -0.05 -44.23
CA GLY A 3 -53.82 0.30 -44.55
C GLY A 3 -53.01 0.84 -43.38
N GLY A 4 -52.46 -0.07 -42.58
CA GLY A 4 -51.38 0.24 -41.66
C GLY A 4 -50.06 0.48 -42.39
N HIS A 5 -49.30 1.48 -41.95
CA HIS A 5 -47.93 1.74 -42.39
C HIS A 5 -47.01 2.04 -41.20
N ARG A 6 -46.25 0.99 -40.84
CA ARG A 6 -44.83 0.89 -40.47
C ARG A 6 -44.02 2.11 -40.01
N ARG A 7 -43.12 1.75 -39.05
CA ARG A 7 -41.81 2.31 -38.62
C ARG A 7 -41.94 3.53 -37.69
N LEU A 8 -41.24 3.58 -36.56
CA LEU A 8 -39.77 3.55 -36.49
C LEU A 8 -39.22 2.68 -35.35
N SER A 9 -38.21 1.91 -35.74
CA SER A 9 -37.22 1.21 -34.93
C SER A 9 -36.29 2.20 -34.24
N HIS A 10 -36.19 2.15 -32.91
CA HIS A 10 -34.99 2.61 -32.22
C HIS A 10 -34.31 1.39 -31.60
N SER A 11 -33.40 0.83 -32.39
CA SER A 11 -32.35 -0.09 -31.97
C SER A 11 -31.40 0.69 -31.06
N TYR A 12 -31.39 0.40 -29.76
CA TYR A 12 -30.32 0.83 -28.87
C TYR A 12 -29.19 -0.18 -29.00
N ASP A 13 -28.16 0.17 -29.78
CA ASP A 13 -26.96 -0.63 -29.93
C ASP A 13 -25.77 0.07 -29.26
N SER A 14 -25.05 -0.73 -28.47
CA SER A 14 -23.63 -0.62 -28.13
C SER A 14 -23.09 0.61 -27.39
N LYS A 15 -22.78 0.39 -26.11
CA LYS A 15 -21.40 0.47 -25.60
C LYS A 15 -21.28 -0.41 -24.36
N ALA A 16 -20.88 -1.66 -24.57
CA ALA A 16 -20.34 -2.49 -23.52
C ALA A 16 -19.10 -1.78 -22.95
N HIS A 17 -19.24 -1.19 -21.77
CA HIS A 17 -18.08 -0.82 -20.96
C HIS A 17 -17.40 -2.14 -20.59
N ARG A 18 -16.33 -2.48 -21.31
CA ARG A 18 -15.37 -3.48 -20.86
C ARG A 18 -14.73 -2.93 -19.59
N ALA A 19 -15.40 -3.13 -18.46
CA ALA A 19 -14.80 -3.04 -17.16
C ALA A 19 -13.66 -4.04 -17.18
N SER A 20 -12.44 -3.53 -17.32
CA SER A 20 -11.26 -4.35 -17.10
C SER A 20 -11.36 -4.78 -15.64
N HIS A 21 -11.69 -6.05 -15.42
CA HIS A 21 -11.58 -6.70 -14.12
C HIS A 21 -10.10 -6.60 -13.73
N VAL A 22 -9.74 -5.53 -13.03
CA VAL A 22 -8.55 -5.54 -12.18
C VAL A 22 -8.94 -6.49 -11.06
N THR A 23 -8.66 -7.76 -11.25
CA THR A 23 -8.65 -8.72 -10.16
C THR A 23 -7.56 -8.23 -9.22
N ARG A 24 -7.92 -7.41 -8.24
CA ARG A 24 -7.11 -7.26 -7.03
C ARG A 24 -7.02 -8.66 -6.47
N LEU A 25 -5.90 -9.33 -6.72
CA LEU A 25 -5.61 -10.59 -6.08
C LEU A 25 -5.77 -10.32 -4.59
N ASN A 26 -6.63 -11.10 -3.93
CA ASN A 26 -6.77 -11.07 -2.48
C ASN A 26 -5.55 -11.78 -1.88
N VAL A 27 -4.36 -11.24 -2.16
CA VAL A 27 -3.11 -11.66 -1.54
C VAL A 27 -3.27 -11.25 -0.08
N PRO A 28 -3.23 -12.20 0.87
CA PRO A 28 -3.28 -11.82 2.26
C PRO A 28 -2.04 -10.95 2.51
N LEU A 29 -2.27 -9.69 2.88
CA LEU A 29 -1.18 -8.78 3.21
C LEU A 29 -0.48 -9.36 4.44
N MET A 30 0.70 -9.95 4.24
CA MET A 30 1.59 -10.37 5.33
C MET A 30 2.29 -9.17 5.99
N ALA A 31 1.93 -7.96 5.57
CA ALA A 31 2.33 -6.72 6.18
C ALA A 31 1.44 -6.39 7.39
N ARG A 32 2.06 -5.96 8.49
CA ARG A 32 1.38 -5.49 9.70
C ARG A 32 1.57 -3.99 9.87
N THR A 33 0.47 -3.26 10.06
CA THR A 33 0.52 -1.84 10.40
C THR A 33 0.37 -1.63 11.91
N PHE A 34 1.20 -0.76 12.47
CA PHE A 34 1.13 -0.34 13.88
C PHE A 34 0.68 1.12 14.00
N HIS A 35 -0.29 1.38 14.88
CA HIS A 35 -0.81 2.72 15.20
C HIS A 35 -0.96 2.88 16.72
N ASP A 36 -0.28 3.88 17.30
CA ASP A 36 -0.20 4.08 18.77
C ASP A 36 0.22 2.81 19.55
N GLU A 37 0.97 1.92 18.89
CA GLU A 37 1.44 0.61 19.36
C GLU A 37 2.97 0.55 19.43
N ASP A 38 3.62 1.59 19.97
CA ASP A 38 5.07 1.72 19.98
C ASP A 38 5.80 0.49 20.54
N ALA A 39 5.36 -0.02 21.68
CA ALA A 39 5.99 -1.19 22.29
C ALA A 39 5.87 -2.44 21.41
N ALA A 40 4.79 -2.58 20.63
CA ALA A 40 4.61 -3.70 19.72
C ALA A 40 5.48 -3.53 18.45
N PHE A 41 5.57 -2.30 17.93
CA PHE A 41 6.47 -1.97 16.83
C PHE A 41 7.93 -2.21 17.22
N GLU A 42 8.36 -1.76 18.41
CA GLU A 42 9.73 -1.95 18.88
C GLU A 42 10.08 -3.44 19.02
N ARG A 43 9.17 -4.24 19.61
CA ARG A 43 9.36 -5.69 19.69
C ARG A 43 9.50 -6.31 18.30
N TRP A 44 8.63 -5.94 17.35
CA TRP A 44 8.71 -6.45 15.98
C TRP A 44 10.01 -6.05 15.30
N ARG A 45 10.40 -4.78 15.39
CA ARG A 45 11.65 -4.24 14.83
C ARG A 45 12.86 -5.01 15.34
N ASP A 46 12.91 -5.27 16.65
CA ASP A 46 14.06 -5.91 17.28
C ASP A 46 14.10 -7.42 17.02
N SER A 47 12.98 -8.06 16.72
CA SER A 47 12.93 -9.49 16.34
C SER A 47 13.07 -9.75 14.84
N HIS A 48 12.95 -8.73 13.98
CA HIS A 48 13.04 -8.86 12.51
C HIS A 48 14.06 -7.88 11.92
N PRO A 49 15.37 -7.99 12.26
CA PRO A 49 16.39 -7.04 11.79
C PRO A 49 16.52 -6.99 10.26
N ASP A 50 16.24 -8.10 9.59
CA ASP A 50 16.30 -8.21 8.12
C ASP A 50 15.02 -7.70 7.42
N GLY A 51 13.97 -7.42 8.18
CA GLY A 51 12.68 -6.99 7.65
C GLY A 51 12.67 -5.56 7.09
N PHE A 52 11.49 -5.15 6.67
CA PHE A 52 11.22 -3.86 6.03
C PHE A 52 10.16 -3.09 6.81
N VAL A 53 10.33 -1.77 6.84
CA VAL A 53 9.39 -0.85 7.50
C VAL A 53 9.09 0.29 6.55
N VAL A 54 7.82 0.50 6.24
CA VAL A 54 7.33 1.72 5.60
C VAL A 54 6.81 2.66 6.67
N ASN A 55 7.43 3.84 6.72
CA ASN A 55 6.88 4.98 7.43
C ASN A 55 5.86 5.69 6.54
N HIS A 56 4.68 5.98 7.07
CA HIS A 56 3.63 6.67 6.33
C HIS A 56 2.79 7.58 7.23
N ASP A 57 1.99 8.46 6.64
CA ASP A 57 1.03 9.28 7.39
C ASP A 57 -0.01 8.39 8.10
N PRO A 58 -0.67 8.85 9.18
CA PRO A 58 -1.67 8.05 9.90
C PRO A 58 -2.74 7.44 8.98
N ILE A 59 -3.11 8.17 7.93
CA ILE A 59 -3.83 7.63 6.77
C ILE A 59 -2.80 7.50 5.63
N PRO A 60 -2.48 6.27 5.18
CA PRO A 60 -1.50 6.07 4.10
C PRO A 60 -1.89 6.80 2.82
N LYS A 61 -0.93 7.48 2.20
CA LYS A 61 -1.10 8.15 0.89
C LYS A 61 0.24 8.29 0.19
N ALA A 62 0.22 8.33 -1.13
CA ALA A 62 1.43 8.29 -1.96
C ALA A 62 2.40 9.45 -1.69
N SER A 63 1.90 10.59 -1.22
CA SER A 63 2.71 11.77 -0.93
C SER A 63 3.72 11.56 0.21
N TYR A 64 3.51 10.57 1.07
CA TYR A 64 4.42 10.27 2.18
C TYR A 64 4.41 8.78 2.50
N VAL A 65 5.29 8.06 1.81
CA VAL A 65 5.68 6.68 2.09
C VAL A 65 7.20 6.57 1.99
N VAL A 66 7.86 6.16 3.08
CA VAL A 66 9.32 6.02 3.12
C VAL A 66 9.69 4.61 3.55
N LEU A 67 10.40 3.88 2.69
CA LEU A 67 10.89 2.54 2.96
C LEU A 67 12.21 2.57 3.74
N HIS A 68 12.31 1.70 4.73
CA HIS A 68 13.48 1.46 5.56
C HIS A 68 13.76 -0.04 5.67
N ARG A 69 15.01 -0.40 5.93
CA ARG A 69 15.34 -1.65 6.62
C ARG A 69 14.92 -1.55 8.09
N ALA A 70 14.47 -2.65 8.69
CA ALA A 70 14.04 -2.68 10.09
C ALA A 70 15.17 -2.33 11.07
N ASP A 71 16.42 -2.66 10.73
CA ASP A 71 17.60 -2.31 11.52
C ASP A 71 18.07 -0.86 11.36
N CYS A 72 17.42 -0.05 10.51
CA CYS A 72 17.80 1.33 10.22
C CYS A 72 17.98 2.16 11.50
N VAL A 73 19.12 2.86 11.60
CA VAL A 73 19.44 3.72 12.75
C VAL A 73 18.36 4.78 13.04
N ARG A 74 17.65 5.24 12.02
CA ARG A 74 16.54 6.21 12.15
C ARG A 74 15.32 5.64 12.86
N LEU A 75 15.20 4.31 12.93
CA LEU A 75 14.16 3.58 13.64
C LEU A 75 14.59 3.12 15.04
N ARG A 76 15.83 3.44 15.46
CA ARG A 76 16.40 3.04 16.76
C ARG A 76 16.74 4.22 17.68
N SER A 77 16.70 5.46 17.19
CA SER A 77 17.12 6.61 17.99
C SER A 77 16.23 6.81 19.21
N SER A 78 16.82 6.80 20.40
CA SER A 78 16.22 6.81 21.74
C SER A 78 15.44 8.07 22.16
N ARG A 79 15.05 8.93 21.20
CA ARG A 79 14.38 10.21 21.47
C ARG A 79 12.84 10.17 21.46
N GLY A 80 12.17 9.03 21.32
CA GLY A 80 10.72 9.06 21.26
C GLY A 80 10.00 7.76 21.49
N SER A 81 9.31 7.69 22.61
CA SER A 81 8.08 6.90 22.81
C SER A 81 6.92 7.43 21.94
N ASN A 82 7.17 7.72 20.64
CA ASN A 82 6.15 8.18 19.69
C ASN A 82 6.39 7.65 18.26
N TRP A 83 6.80 6.39 18.10
CA TRP A 83 7.09 5.80 16.77
C TRP A 83 5.86 5.68 15.87
N THR A 84 4.73 5.37 16.46
CA THR A 84 3.48 4.99 15.78
C THR A 84 2.35 6.00 16.03
N ARG A 85 2.66 7.08 16.75
CA ARG A 85 1.71 8.14 17.14
C ARG A 85 1.54 9.21 16.07
N THR A 86 2.65 9.68 15.51
CA THR A 86 2.65 10.70 14.44
C THR A 86 2.57 10.07 13.06
N TYR A 87 3.05 8.83 12.94
CA TYR A 87 3.16 8.12 11.68
C TYR A 87 2.68 6.69 11.87
N GLY A 88 2.04 6.10 10.85
CA GLY A 88 1.85 4.66 10.81
C GLY A 88 3.15 3.95 10.41
N LYS A 89 3.32 2.72 10.90
CA LYS A 89 4.45 1.85 10.55
C LYS A 89 3.90 0.56 9.96
N THR A 90 4.01 0.39 8.65
CA THR A 90 3.72 -0.88 8.00
C THR A 90 4.99 -1.70 7.89
N CYS A 91 4.95 -2.93 8.38
CA CYS A 91 6.12 -3.78 8.56
C CYS A 91 5.90 -5.12 7.87
N ALA A 92 6.91 -5.64 7.19
CA ALA A 92 6.88 -6.98 6.61
C ALA A 92 8.29 -7.59 6.57
N GLU A 93 8.37 -8.92 6.53
CA GLU A 93 9.65 -9.64 6.42
C GLU A 93 10.19 -9.63 4.99
N ARG A 94 9.31 -9.59 3.98
CA ARG A 94 9.66 -9.63 2.57
C ARG A 94 9.26 -8.34 1.88
N LEU A 95 10.06 -7.93 0.90
CA LEU A 95 9.82 -6.70 0.15
C LEU A 95 8.54 -6.78 -0.70
N GLU A 96 8.21 -7.96 -1.20
CA GLU A 96 7.00 -8.24 -1.97
C GLU A 96 5.72 -7.94 -1.18
N ASP A 97 5.76 -8.13 0.14
CA ASP A 97 4.62 -7.86 1.01
C ASP A 97 4.44 -6.34 1.21
N ILE A 98 5.53 -5.59 1.24
CA ILE A 98 5.49 -4.12 1.23
C ILE A 98 4.92 -3.61 -0.09
N GLU A 99 5.36 -4.20 -1.19
CA GLU A 99 4.89 -3.90 -2.53
C GLU A 99 3.39 -4.15 -2.68
N ALA A 100 2.92 -5.34 -2.29
CA ALA A 100 1.50 -5.69 -2.29
C ALA A 100 0.69 -4.74 -1.41
N TRP A 101 1.21 -4.34 -0.25
CA TRP A 101 0.57 -3.34 0.60
C TRP A 101 0.48 -1.97 -0.07
N ALA A 102 1.55 -1.53 -0.76
CA ALA A 102 1.60 -0.23 -1.40
C ALA A 102 0.61 -0.12 -2.57
N ASP A 103 0.52 -1.16 -3.40
CA ASP A 103 -0.47 -1.24 -4.47
C ASP A 103 -1.91 -1.30 -3.94
N ALA A 104 -2.15 -2.11 -2.91
CA ALA A 104 -3.49 -2.31 -2.36
C ALA A 104 -4.00 -1.09 -1.57
N THR A 105 -3.12 -0.42 -0.83
CA THR A 105 -3.49 0.61 0.18
C THR A 105 -3.24 2.02 -0.30
N VAL A 106 -2.12 2.24 -0.99
CA VAL A 106 -1.63 3.57 -1.38
C VAL A 106 -1.81 3.83 -2.88
N ALA A 107 -2.03 2.76 -3.66
CA ALA A 107 -2.10 2.77 -5.12
C ALA A 107 -0.84 3.38 -5.78
N THR A 108 0.33 3.07 -5.22
CA THR A 108 1.63 3.49 -5.77
C THR A 108 2.70 2.43 -5.54
N ARG A 109 3.66 2.36 -6.46
CA ARG A 109 4.93 1.62 -6.33
C ARG A 109 6.13 2.54 -6.16
N ASP A 110 5.93 3.84 -6.34
CA ASP A 110 6.95 4.87 -6.12
C ASP A 110 7.02 5.19 -4.62
N ILE A 111 7.76 4.36 -3.88
CA ILE A 111 8.05 4.57 -2.47
C ILE A 111 9.43 5.21 -2.32
N HIS A 112 9.50 6.29 -1.54
CA HIS A 112 10.78 6.94 -1.25
C HIS A 112 11.70 6.02 -0.44
N LEU A 113 12.94 5.84 -0.88
CA LEU A 113 13.91 5.05 -0.15
C LEU A 113 14.60 5.89 0.92
N CYS A 114 14.76 5.35 2.12
CA CYS A 114 15.50 6.04 3.17
C CYS A 114 16.98 6.21 2.78
N GLY A 115 17.44 7.46 2.66
CA GLY A 115 18.85 7.76 2.34
C GLY A 115 19.88 7.33 3.39
N PHE A 116 19.46 6.92 4.60
CA PHE A 116 20.36 6.47 5.67
C PHE A 116 20.64 4.97 5.66
N CYS A 117 19.65 4.15 5.28
CA CYS A 117 19.80 2.69 5.23
C CYS A 117 19.75 2.12 3.82
N GLN A 118 19.36 2.93 2.83
CA GLN A 118 19.35 2.60 1.40
C GLN A 118 18.79 1.19 1.15
N PRO A 119 17.52 0.93 1.53
CA PRO A 119 16.93 -0.39 1.35
C PRO A 119 16.87 -0.74 -0.16
N PRO A 120 16.78 -2.04 -0.50
CA PRO A 120 16.43 -2.42 -1.86
C PRO A 120 15.09 -1.75 -2.23
N GLY A 121 15.04 -1.12 -3.40
CA GLY A 121 13.80 -0.58 -3.95
C GLY A 121 12.83 -1.70 -4.31
N LEU A 122 11.54 -1.37 -4.43
CA LEU A 122 10.52 -2.33 -4.89
C LEU A 122 10.89 -2.83 -6.30
N ALA A 123 10.49 -4.06 -6.63
CA ALA A 123 10.69 -4.58 -7.98
C ALA A 123 9.89 -3.74 -9.00
N ASP A 124 10.39 -3.64 -10.22
CA ASP A 124 9.72 -2.95 -11.34
C ASP A 124 8.45 -3.69 -11.80
#